data_AF-A0A250WTS8-F1
#
_entry.id   AF-A0A250WTS8-F1
#
_cell.length_a   1.000
_cell.length_b   1.000
_cell.length_c   1.000
_cell.angle_alpha   90.00
_cell.angle_beta   90.00
_cell.angle_gamma   90.00
#
_symmetry.space_group_name_H-M   'P 1'
#
loop_
_entity.id
_entity.type
_entity.pdbx_description
1 polymer ?
#
loop_
_entity_poly.entity_id
_entity_poly.type
_entity_poly.pdbx_seq_one_letter_code
_entity_poly.pdbx_strand_id
1 'polypeptide(L)'
;METSIHYGLDEKQLAFKLREKITSKFGIELSGKGRFNTVTGTLQYRGTAMKCLSSGPSLKDVGGSPLLIGLGVAAISGRSEPLLTVKAKKSLSLLDGNNTVLSGKIEADSEYNGSIISRRATVKVSHKIFNFTKRQDLKVSAGADISWPMGSKQTIVTPVVQVRENNWALHFRNHRWSLTYDL
;
A
#
# COMPACT_ATOMS: atom_id res chain seq x y z
N MET A 1 -10.99 2.52 11.16
CA MET A 1 -10.69 1.07 11.15
C MET A 1 -11.16 0.52 9.81
N GLU A 2 -10.35 -0.29 9.15
CA GLU A 2 -10.68 -0.94 7.88
C GLU A 2 -10.55 -2.45 8.06
N THR A 3 -11.60 -3.17 7.73
CA THR A 3 -11.70 -4.63 7.80
C THR A 3 -11.89 -5.16 6.39
N SER A 4 -11.17 -6.22 6.03
CA SER A 4 -11.32 -6.84 4.72
C SER A 4 -11.08 -8.34 4.77
N ILE A 5 -11.82 -9.06 3.95
CA ILE A 5 -11.59 -10.49 3.67
C ILE A 5 -10.64 -10.57 2.48
N HIS A 6 -9.63 -11.42 2.57
CA HIS A 6 -8.65 -11.62 1.52
C HIS A 6 -8.55 -13.09 1.16
N TYR A 7 -8.78 -13.41 -0.11
CA TYR A 7 -8.63 -14.74 -0.66
C TYR A 7 -7.48 -14.76 -1.67
N GLY A 8 -6.43 -15.52 -1.37
CA GLY A 8 -5.34 -15.78 -2.32
C GLY A 8 -5.72 -16.96 -3.20
N LEU A 9 -5.81 -16.76 -4.52
CA LEU A 9 -6.24 -17.81 -5.44
C LEU A 9 -5.19 -18.93 -5.56
N ASP A 10 -3.91 -18.57 -5.54
CA ASP A 10 -2.80 -19.53 -5.67
C ASP A 10 -2.69 -20.43 -4.44
N GLU A 11 -2.85 -19.83 -3.25
CA GLU A 11 -2.78 -20.55 -1.97
C GLU A 11 -4.12 -21.23 -1.62
N LYS A 12 -5.21 -20.83 -2.29
CA LYS A 12 -6.60 -21.15 -1.94
C LYS A 12 -6.93 -20.85 -0.47
N GLN A 13 -6.30 -19.81 0.09
CA GLN A 13 -6.40 -19.46 1.50
C GLN A 13 -7.21 -18.18 1.71
N LEU A 14 -8.10 -18.25 2.69
CA LEU A 14 -8.86 -17.12 3.20
C LEU A 14 -8.14 -16.51 4.40
N ALA A 15 -8.10 -15.19 4.47
CA ALA A 15 -7.52 -14.46 5.57
C ALA A 15 -8.31 -13.19 5.87
N PHE A 16 -8.49 -12.88 7.15
CA PHE A 16 -9.03 -11.60 7.59
C PHE A 16 -7.89 -10.60 7.73
N LYS A 17 -8.02 -9.47 7.06
CA LYS A 17 -7.08 -8.35 7.14
C LYS A 17 -7.73 -7.22 7.94
N LEU A 18 -7.06 -6.84 9.00
CA LEU A 18 -7.40 -5.68 9.81
C LEU A 18 -6.35 -4.59 9.55
N ARG A 19 -6.80 -3.37 9.30
CA ARG A 19 -5.92 -2.21 9.23
C ARG A 19 -6.55 -1.06 9.99
N GLU A 20 -5.75 -0.48 10.88
CA GLU A 20 -6.13 0.73 11.59
C GLU A 20 -5.01 1.75 11.45
N LYS A 21 -5.40 3.00 11.25
CA LYS A 21 -4.47 4.11 11.16
C LYS A 21 -5.10 5.32 11.81
N ILE A 22 -4.40 5.89 12.77
CA ILE A 22 -4.77 7.08 13.51
C ILE A 22 -3.65 8.10 13.27
N THR A 23 -4.02 9.30 12.84
CA THR A 23 -3.05 10.38 12.62
C THR A 23 -3.45 11.57 13.47
N SER A 24 -2.55 11.98 14.37
CA SER A 24 -2.72 13.14 15.23
C SER A 24 -2.45 14.44 14.44
N LYS A 25 -3.04 15.54 14.90
CA LYS A 25 -2.80 16.90 14.37
C LYS A 25 -1.32 17.28 14.38
N PHE A 26 -0.55 16.72 15.30
CA PHE A 26 0.90 16.94 15.39
C PHE A 26 1.72 16.09 14.42
N GLY A 27 1.10 15.40 13.46
CA GLY A 27 1.80 14.54 12.50
C GLY A 27 2.32 13.24 13.13
N ILE A 28 1.76 12.79 14.25
CA ILE A 28 2.07 11.47 14.82
C ILE A 28 1.10 10.46 14.20
N GLU A 29 1.62 9.41 13.59
CA GLU A 29 0.87 8.33 12.98
C GLU A 29 1.05 7.03 13.78
N LEU A 30 -0.06 6.52 14.31
CA LEU A 30 -0.16 5.17 14.85
C LEU A 30 -0.85 4.30 13.81
N SER A 31 -0.27 3.16 13.46
CA SER A 31 -0.91 2.22 12.53
C SER A 31 -0.76 0.79 13.02
N GLY A 32 -1.85 0.04 12.94
CA GLY A 32 -1.91 -1.39 13.23
C GLY A 32 -2.34 -2.14 11.98
N LYS A 33 -1.66 -3.24 11.67
CA LYS A 33 -2.04 -4.16 10.60
C LYS A 33 -2.05 -5.57 11.15
N GLY A 34 -3.14 -6.28 10.96
CA GLY A 34 -3.30 -7.69 11.31
C GLY A 34 -3.70 -8.51 10.10
N ARG A 35 -3.20 -9.73 10.00
CA ARG A 35 -3.66 -10.76 9.08
C ARG A 35 -3.89 -12.05 9.88
N PHE A 36 -5.14 -12.45 9.98
CA PHE A 36 -5.53 -13.73 10.55
C PHE A 36 -5.78 -14.72 9.41
N ASN A 37 -5.00 -15.80 9.36
CA ASN A 37 -5.18 -16.87 8.38
C ASN A 37 -6.19 -17.88 8.93
N THR A 38 -7.28 -18.11 8.21
CA THR A 38 -8.36 -18.99 8.71
C THR A 38 -8.01 -20.46 8.59
N VAL A 39 -7.05 -20.82 7.75
CA VAL A 39 -6.62 -22.21 7.52
C VAL A 39 -5.62 -22.64 8.58
N THR A 40 -4.62 -21.80 8.85
CA THR A 40 -3.57 -22.12 9.84
C THR A 40 -3.87 -21.63 11.25
N GLY A 41 -4.90 -20.79 11.43
CA GLY A 41 -5.21 -20.13 12.70
C GLY A 41 -4.17 -19.10 13.14
N THR A 42 -3.19 -18.77 12.29
CA THR A 42 -2.08 -17.88 12.66
C THR A 42 -2.48 -16.42 12.52
N LEU A 43 -2.18 -15.63 13.56
CA LEU A 43 -2.34 -14.19 13.56
C LEU A 43 -0.98 -13.49 13.41
N GLN A 44 -0.76 -12.87 12.25
CA GLN A 44 0.37 -11.99 12.02
C GLN A 44 -0.06 -10.55 12.26
N TYR A 45 0.62 -9.82 13.14
CA TYR A 45 0.35 -8.40 13.36
C TYR A 45 1.62 -7.57 13.25
N ARG A 46 1.43 -6.30 12.89
CA ARG A 46 2.45 -5.25 12.87
C ARG A 46 1.85 -3.94 13.37
N GLY A 47 2.38 -3.42 14.46
CA GLY A 47 2.10 -2.08 14.96
C GLY A 47 3.23 -1.13 14.60
N THR A 48 2.92 0.13 14.29
CA THR A 48 3.91 1.18 14.02
C THR A 48 3.49 2.47 14.69
N ALA A 49 4.44 3.15 15.33
CA ALA A 49 4.29 4.51 15.83
C ALA A 49 5.36 5.39 15.19
N MET A 50 4.97 6.42 14.44
CA MET A 50 5.91 7.27 13.71
C MET A 50 5.53 8.74 13.78
N LYS A 51 6.55 9.60 13.82
CA LYS A 51 6.42 11.03 13.58
C LYS A 51 6.60 11.28 12.09
N CYS A 52 5.56 11.79 11.45
CA CYS A 52 5.52 12.16 10.04
C CYS A 52 5.66 13.67 9.90
N LEU A 53 6.58 14.07 9.03
CA LEU A 53 6.75 15.42 8.52
C LEU A 53 6.29 15.42 7.06
N SER A 54 5.42 16.36 6.73
CA SER A 54 5.05 16.63 5.36
C SER A 54 5.82 17.84 4.90
N SER A 55 6.58 17.74 3.80
CA SER A 55 7.08 18.96 3.15
C SER A 55 5.88 19.79 2.66
N GLY A 56 6.04 21.11 2.59
CA GLY A 56 5.03 22.10 2.17
C GLY A 56 4.42 21.86 0.77
N PRO A 57 3.66 22.86 0.25
CA PRO A 57 2.44 22.67 -0.51
C PRO A 57 2.60 21.69 -1.68
N SER A 58 1.53 20.92 -1.93
CA SER A 58 1.36 20.18 -3.18
C SER A 58 1.72 21.11 -4.34
N LEU A 59 2.66 20.69 -5.20
CA LEU A 59 3.02 21.45 -6.40
C LEU A 59 1.73 21.69 -7.18
N LYS A 60 1.25 22.93 -7.18
CA LYS A 60 -0.10 23.30 -7.67
C LYS A 60 -0.36 22.85 -9.11
N ASP A 61 0.68 22.66 -9.90
CA ASP A 61 0.59 22.28 -11.32
C ASP A 61 0.66 20.76 -11.57
N VAL A 62 0.98 19.96 -10.55
CA VAL A 62 1.06 18.49 -10.67
C VAL A 62 0.29 17.90 -9.49
N GLY A 63 -0.97 17.48 -9.70
CA GLY A 63 -1.93 17.03 -8.69
C GLY A 63 -1.45 15.86 -7.81
N GLY A 64 -0.48 16.11 -6.95
CA GLY A 64 0.27 15.10 -6.20
C GLY A 64 0.23 15.34 -4.69
N SER A 65 0.43 14.27 -3.93
CA SER A 65 0.56 14.37 -2.47
C SER A 65 1.90 15.00 -2.10
N PRO A 66 1.99 15.80 -1.02
CA PRO A 66 3.26 16.27 -0.50
C PRO A 66 4.20 15.11 -0.15
N LEU A 67 5.50 15.39 -0.10
CA LEU A 67 6.49 14.40 0.35
C LEU A 67 6.28 14.15 1.83
N LEU A 68 5.99 12.89 2.18
CA LEU A 68 5.83 12.45 3.56
C LEU A 68 7.09 11.71 3.99
N ILE A 69 7.75 12.22 5.04
CA ILE A 69 8.91 11.61 5.68
C ILE A 69 8.50 11.21 7.10
N GLY A 70 8.60 9.94 7.44
CA GLY A 70 8.24 9.38 8.74
C GLY A 70 9.45 8.74 9.40
N LEU A 71 9.61 8.97 10.71
CA LEU A 71 10.57 8.30 11.57
C LEU A 71 9.83 7.71 12.76
N GLY A 72 10.08 6.45 13.10
CA GLY A 72 9.34 5.79 14.16
C GLY A 72 9.83 4.41 14.51
N VAL A 73 9.00 3.68 15.25
CA VAL A 73 9.24 2.32 15.70
C VAL A 73 8.13 1.39 15.24
N ALA A 74 8.48 0.13 15.00
CA ALA A 74 7.54 -0.92 14.64
C ALA A 74 7.69 -2.13 15.55
N ALA A 75 6.58 -2.72 15.97
CA ALA A 75 6.52 -4.00 16.65
C ALA A 75 5.85 -5.03 15.73
N ILE A 76 6.44 -6.22 15.61
CA ILE A 76 5.98 -7.26 14.68
C ILE A 76 5.81 -8.57 15.46
N SER A 77 4.74 -9.29 15.18
CA SER A 77 4.51 -10.63 15.72
C SER A 77 5.70 -11.55 15.43
N GLY A 78 6.16 -12.28 16.44
CA GLY A 78 7.31 -13.19 16.34
C GLY A 78 8.69 -12.54 16.49
N ARG A 79 8.77 -11.23 16.76
CA ARG A 79 10.02 -10.56 17.18
C ARG A 79 9.86 -9.95 18.56
N SER A 80 10.85 -10.17 19.42
CA SER A 80 10.88 -9.57 20.77
C SER A 80 11.34 -8.11 20.75
N GLU A 81 12.10 -7.70 19.74
CA GLU A 81 12.72 -6.39 19.68
C GLU A 81 11.99 -5.45 18.71
N PRO A 82 11.76 -4.18 19.10
CA PRO A 82 11.18 -3.19 18.21
C PRO A 82 12.16 -2.80 17.08
N LEU A 83 11.61 -2.45 15.92
CA LEU A 83 12.38 -2.05 14.74
C LEU A 83 12.28 -0.55 14.53
N LEU A 84 13.42 0.13 14.41
CA LEU A 84 13.43 1.52 13.99
C LEU A 84 13.06 1.59 12.51
N THR A 85 12.03 2.36 12.17
CA THR A 85 11.50 2.49 10.82
C THR A 85 11.65 3.92 10.32
N VAL A 86 12.25 4.07 9.14
CA VAL A 86 12.26 5.31 8.36
C VAL A 86 11.42 5.10 7.12
N LYS A 87 10.58 6.07 6.76
CA LYS A 87 9.69 6.00 5.61
C LYS A 87 9.71 7.30 4.84
N ALA A 88 9.90 7.26 3.53
CA ALA A 88 9.68 8.38 2.62
C ALA A 88 8.66 7.97 1.55
N LYS A 89 7.64 8.81 1.32
CA LYS A 89 6.59 8.53 0.34
C LYS A 89 6.22 9.79 -0.43
N LYS A 90 6.14 9.68 -1.76
CA LYS A 90 5.59 10.71 -2.65
C LYS A 90 4.64 10.06 -3.65
N SER A 91 3.48 10.67 -3.88
CA SER A 91 2.49 10.22 -4.85
C SER A 91 2.15 11.39 -5.78
N LEU A 92 1.99 11.13 -7.06
CA LEU A 92 1.83 12.14 -8.10
C LEU A 92 0.75 11.66 -9.08
N SER A 93 -0.23 12.50 -9.41
CA SER A 93 -1.04 12.30 -10.60
C SER A 93 -0.29 12.94 -11.77
N LEU A 94 0.18 12.13 -12.71
CA LEU A 94 0.94 12.57 -13.88
C LEU A 94 0.01 13.05 -14.99
N LEU A 95 -1.20 12.50 -15.05
CA LEU A 95 -2.26 12.91 -15.96
C LEU A 95 -3.61 12.67 -15.28
N ASP A 96 -4.47 13.68 -15.31
CA ASP A 96 -5.80 13.62 -14.73
C ASP A 96 -6.82 13.99 -15.82
N GLY A 97 -7.49 12.98 -16.36
CA GLY A 97 -8.59 13.14 -17.32
C GLY A 97 -9.91 12.69 -16.70
N ASN A 98 -11.04 13.06 -17.33
CA ASN A 98 -12.38 12.85 -16.75
C ASN A 98 -12.63 11.44 -16.18
N ASN A 99 -12.18 10.39 -16.89
CA ASN A 99 -12.33 8.99 -16.48
C ASN A 99 -11.00 8.25 -16.35
N THR A 100 -9.87 8.86 -16.72
CA THR A 100 -8.56 8.21 -16.78
C THR A 100 -7.55 8.98 -15.94
N VAL A 101 -6.92 8.31 -14.99
CA VAL A 101 -5.88 8.89 -14.13
C VAL A 101 -4.60 8.08 -14.26
N LEU A 102 -3.52 8.74 -14.69
CA LEU A 102 -2.17 8.20 -14.60
C LEU A 102 -1.56 8.65 -13.28
N SER A 103 -1.17 7.69 -12.45
CA SER A 103 -0.62 7.94 -11.12
C SER A 103 0.75 7.26 -10.95
N GLY A 104 1.68 8.00 -10.35
CA GLY A 104 2.97 7.51 -9.89
C GLY A 104 3.05 7.56 -8.38
N LYS A 105 3.68 6.57 -7.77
CA LYS A 105 3.97 6.54 -6.33
C LYS A 105 5.38 6.01 -6.12
N ILE A 106 6.17 6.72 -5.34
CA ILE A 106 7.50 6.30 -4.91
C ILE A 106 7.48 6.16 -3.39
N GLU A 107 7.97 5.03 -2.88
CA GLU A 107 8.06 4.72 -1.46
C GLU A 107 9.44 4.11 -1.17
N ALA A 108 10.13 4.68 -0.19
CA ALA A 108 11.35 4.12 0.36
C ALA A 108 11.12 3.87 1.85
N ASP A 109 11.41 2.65 2.30
CA ASP A 109 11.33 2.26 3.70
C ASP A 109 12.63 1.57 4.13
N SER A 110 13.05 1.85 5.36
CA SER A 110 14.24 1.27 5.96
C SER A 110 13.93 0.84 7.38
N GLU A 111 14.26 -0.41 7.70
CA GLU A 111 14.09 -0.99 9.03
C GLU A 111 15.46 -1.36 9.59
N TYR A 112 15.86 -0.71 10.70
CA TYR A 112 17.12 -0.97 11.39
C TYR A 112 16.92 -2.01 12.50
N ASN A 113 17.92 -2.88 12.71
CA ASN A 113 17.87 -4.19 13.38
C ASN A 113 17.44 -5.37 12.47
N GLY A 114 18.04 -5.43 11.27
CA GLY A 114 17.79 -6.47 10.25
C GLY A 114 18.04 -6.06 8.79
N SER A 115 18.56 -4.85 8.53
CA SER A 115 18.98 -4.31 7.22
C SER A 115 18.04 -4.60 6.04
N ILE A 116 16.73 -4.40 6.23
CA ILE A 116 15.80 -4.37 5.08
C ILE A 116 15.64 -2.91 4.69
N ILE A 117 16.40 -2.50 3.67
CA ILE A 117 16.16 -1.26 2.93
C ILE A 117 15.36 -1.67 1.69
N SER A 118 14.10 -1.25 1.63
CA SER A 118 13.24 -1.49 0.48
C SER A 118 12.93 -0.18 -0.22
N ARG A 119 13.26 -0.13 -1.50
CA ARG A 119 12.91 0.98 -2.39
C ARG A 119 11.91 0.44 -3.40
N ARG A 120 10.77 1.11 -3.52
CA ARG A 120 9.66 0.69 -4.37
C ARG A 120 9.10 1.90 -5.13
N ALA A 121 8.87 1.70 -6.41
CA ALA A 121 8.11 2.64 -7.24
C ALA A 121 6.95 1.89 -7.87
N THR A 122 5.83 2.58 -8.03
CA THR A 122 4.62 2.05 -8.61
C THR A 122 4.13 3.09 -9.61
N VAL A 123 3.89 2.68 -10.85
CA VAL A 123 3.23 3.51 -11.87
C VAL A 123 1.97 2.78 -12.31
N LYS A 124 0.83 3.46 -12.30
CA LYS A 124 -0.47 2.89 -12.62
C LYS A 124 -1.33 3.86 -13.41
N VAL A 125 -1.92 3.35 -14.50
CA VAL A 125 -3.05 3.97 -15.17
C VAL A 125 -4.32 3.38 -14.57
N SER A 126 -5.29 4.22 -14.26
CA SER A 126 -6.62 3.85 -13.78
C SER A 126 -7.67 4.41 -14.72
N HIS A 127 -8.67 3.61 -15.08
CA HIS A 127 -9.80 4.04 -15.90
C HIS A 127 -11.13 3.65 -15.22
N LYS A 128 -12.12 4.54 -15.28
CA LYS A 128 -13.49 4.29 -14.82
C LYS A 128 -14.41 4.11 -16.02
N ILE A 129 -15.11 2.99 -16.09
CA ILE A 129 -15.85 2.59 -17.30
C ILE A 129 -17.28 3.13 -17.31
N PHE A 130 -17.98 3.10 -16.18
CA PHE A 130 -19.44 3.29 -16.17
C PHE A 130 -19.93 4.64 -15.61
N ASN A 131 -19.15 5.30 -14.76
CA ASN A 131 -19.40 6.63 -14.17
C ASN A 131 -20.86 6.93 -13.76
N PHE A 132 -21.63 5.92 -13.31
CA PHE A 132 -23.06 6.07 -12.97
C PHE A 132 -23.23 6.72 -11.60
N THR A 133 -22.45 6.29 -10.61
CA THR A 133 -22.35 6.90 -9.28
C THR A 133 -20.95 6.67 -8.71
N LYS A 134 -20.45 7.58 -7.86
CA LYS A 134 -19.12 7.45 -7.23
C LYS A 134 -18.86 6.10 -6.52
N ARG A 135 -19.90 5.34 -6.17
CA ARG A 135 -19.79 4.04 -5.49
C ARG A 135 -19.87 2.84 -6.45
N GLN A 136 -20.64 2.91 -7.53
CA GLN A 136 -20.90 1.79 -8.46
C GLN A 136 -20.02 1.80 -9.71
N ASP A 137 -18.92 2.53 -9.70
CA ASP A 137 -18.03 2.60 -10.84
C ASP A 137 -17.05 1.42 -10.86
N LEU A 138 -17.07 0.65 -11.95
CA LEU A 138 -16.00 -0.28 -12.26
C LEU A 138 -14.71 0.50 -12.55
N LYS A 139 -13.73 0.34 -11.66
CA LYS A 139 -12.39 0.90 -11.82
C LYS A 139 -11.43 -0.21 -12.24
N VAL A 140 -10.89 -0.07 -13.45
CA VAL A 140 -9.80 -0.92 -13.95
C VAL A 140 -8.49 -0.17 -13.82
N SER A 141 -7.44 -0.82 -13.35
CA SER A 141 -6.11 -0.23 -13.22
C SER A 141 -5.04 -1.20 -13.68
N ALA A 142 -4.08 -0.71 -14.44
CA ALA A 142 -2.95 -1.48 -14.94
C ALA A 142 -1.66 -0.69 -14.75
N GLY A 143 -0.55 -1.37 -14.50
CA GLY A 143 0.72 -0.71 -14.22
C GLY A 143 1.84 -1.68 -13.90
N ALA A 144 2.89 -1.12 -13.31
CA ALA A 144 4.06 -1.89 -12.89
C ALA A 144 4.53 -1.43 -11.50
N ASP A 145 4.99 -2.40 -10.72
CA ASP A 145 5.79 -2.18 -9.53
C ASP A 145 7.25 -2.44 -9.86
N ILE A 146 8.11 -1.54 -9.39
CA ILE A 146 9.55 -1.59 -9.55
C ILE A 146 10.12 -1.67 -8.14
N SER A 147 10.95 -2.67 -7.88
CA SER A 147 11.63 -2.84 -6.60
C SER A 147 13.13 -2.93 -6.79
N TRP A 148 13.87 -2.28 -5.88
CA TRP A 148 15.33 -2.32 -5.81
C TRP A 148 15.74 -2.94 -4.47
N PRO A 149 15.85 -4.27 -4.40
CA PRO A 149 16.35 -4.95 -3.21
C PRO A 149 17.81 -4.57 -2.97
N MET A 150 18.15 -4.25 -1.73
CA MET A 150 19.55 -3.98 -1.39
C MET A 150 20.35 -5.30 -1.42
N GLY A 151 21.42 -5.36 -2.20
CA GLY A 151 22.26 -6.56 -2.39
C GLY A 151 22.16 -7.20 -3.77
N SER A 152 21.14 -6.86 -4.56
CA SER A 152 21.05 -7.26 -5.97
C SER A 152 21.21 -6.03 -6.86
N LYS A 153 22.10 -6.09 -7.86
CA LYS A 153 22.16 -5.06 -8.92
C LYS A 153 20.92 -5.09 -9.84
N GLN A 154 20.14 -6.17 -9.79
CA GLN A 154 18.99 -6.36 -10.65
C GLN A 154 17.75 -5.68 -10.08
N THR A 155 17.11 -4.87 -10.92
CA THR A 155 15.82 -4.26 -10.63
C THR A 155 14.72 -5.27 -10.98
N ILE A 156 13.78 -5.49 -10.06
CA ILE A 156 12.65 -6.39 -10.30
C ILE A 156 11.44 -5.54 -10.67
N VAL A 157 10.93 -5.75 -11.89
CA VAL A 157 9.72 -5.10 -12.40
C VAL A 157 8.61 -6.15 -12.50
N THR A 158 7.51 -5.94 -11.81
CA THR A 158 6.35 -6.85 -11.82
C THR A 158 5.09 -6.13 -12.29
N PRO A 159 4.31 -6.70 -13.22
CA PRO A 159 3.05 -6.13 -13.64
C PRO A 159 2.04 -6.11 -12.49
N VAL A 160 1.17 -5.10 -12.51
CA VAL A 160 0.08 -4.95 -11.55
C VAL A 160 -1.20 -4.67 -12.30
N VAL A 161 -2.21 -5.52 -12.07
CA VAL A 161 -3.57 -5.30 -12.57
C VAL A 161 -4.51 -5.28 -11.38
N GLN A 162 -5.50 -4.40 -11.43
CA GLN A 162 -6.54 -4.32 -10.43
C GLN A 162 -7.87 -4.03 -11.12
N VAL A 163 -8.89 -4.81 -10.76
CA VAL A 163 -10.28 -4.53 -11.08
C VAL A 163 -10.98 -4.33 -9.74
N ARG A 164 -11.64 -3.19 -9.56
CA ARG A 164 -12.38 -2.87 -8.34
C ARG A 164 -13.77 -2.38 -8.68
N GLU A 165 -14.74 -2.88 -7.95
CA GLU A 165 -16.11 -2.40 -8.01
C GLU A 165 -16.72 -2.47 -6.61
N ASN A 166 -17.39 -1.41 -6.17
CA ASN A 166 -17.97 -1.31 -4.83
C ASN A 166 -16.94 -1.72 -3.74
N ASN A 167 -17.27 -2.80 -3.01
CA ASN A 167 -16.51 -3.33 -1.88
C ASN A 167 -15.57 -4.47 -2.26
N TRP A 168 -15.54 -4.93 -3.51
CA TRP A 168 -14.63 -5.99 -3.92
C TRP A 168 -13.54 -5.50 -4.87
N ALA A 169 -12.38 -6.14 -4.79
CA ALA A 169 -11.28 -5.89 -5.70
C ALA A 169 -10.54 -7.19 -6.04
N LEU A 170 -10.37 -7.44 -7.33
CA LEU A 170 -9.48 -8.47 -7.86
C LEU A 170 -8.13 -7.83 -8.17
N HIS A 171 -7.06 -8.45 -7.69
CA HIS A 171 -5.70 -7.97 -7.85
C HIS A 171 -4.83 -9.05 -8.49
N PHE A 172 -4.01 -8.65 -9.45
CA PHE A 172 -2.85 -9.38 -9.91
C PHE A 172 -1.60 -8.60 -9.52
N ARG A 173 -0.73 -9.17 -8.67
CA ARG A 173 0.50 -8.53 -8.19
C ARG A 173 1.50 -9.59 -7.77
N ASN A 174 2.78 -9.38 -8.03
CA ASN A 174 3.85 -10.35 -7.72
C ASN A 174 3.54 -11.76 -8.26
N HIS A 175 3.02 -11.83 -9.49
CA HIS A 175 2.59 -13.07 -10.15
C HIS A 175 1.48 -13.86 -9.44
N ARG A 176 0.73 -13.21 -8.55
CA ARG A 176 -0.34 -13.85 -7.77
C ARG A 176 -1.66 -13.15 -7.93
N TRP A 177 -2.73 -13.95 -7.98
CA TRP A 177 -4.10 -13.44 -7.97
C TRP A 177 -4.66 -13.43 -6.56
N SER A 178 -5.35 -12.34 -6.23
CA SER A 178 -6.07 -12.26 -4.96
C SER A 178 -7.35 -11.45 -5.07
N LEU A 179 -8.38 -11.94 -4.39
CA LEU A 179 -9.66 -11.26 -4.22
C LEU A 179 -9.69 -10.63 -2.83
N THR A 180 -10.12 -9.38 -2.75
CA THR A 180 -10.34 -8.69 -1.47
C THR A 180 -11.78 -8.18 -1.42
N TYR A 181 -12.43 -8.31 -0.26
CA TYR A 181 -13.75 -7.76 0.01
C TYR A 181 -13.65 -6.88 1.26
N ASP A 182 -13.89 -5.58 1.11
CA ASP A 182 -13.93 -4.59 2.18
C ASP A 182 -15.27 -4.74 2.95
N LEU A 183 -15.19 -4.88 4.27
CA LEU A 183 -16.33 -5.03 5.20
C LEU A 183 -16.72 -3.68 5.81
#